data_AF-M2XBU3-F1
#
_entry.id   AF-M2XBU3-F1
#
_cell.length_a   1.000
_cell.length_b   1.000
_cell.length_c   1.000
_cell.angle_alpha   90.00
_cell.angle_beta   90.00
_cell.angle_gamma   90.00
#
_symmetry.space_group_name_H-M   'P 1'
#
loop_
_entity.id
_entity.type
_entity.pdbx_description
1 polymer ?
#
loop_
_entity_poly.entity_id
_entity_poly.type
_entity_poly.pdbx_seq_one_letter_code
_entity_poly.pdbx_strand_id
1 'polypeptide(L)'
;MPATWESYGDGGSITDPEDSIAAYGRYMKDLKGQVEPMADGDAGKLIELTLAAYNAGPGAVEQHGGVPPYQETQNYVKTITAGGQEEYSTDCKANAATKAWDGDLGDGEWTNPLPGGQFTSGYGHRDISGVPEWAKNHVGVDISTGGAGDVLAPADMEIVEFYEPDACIKGKQKDEPQFYFNLCHLAENYVDEGDEVTRGDVIGVEGNTGQISGMATHLHVEIFKPDSPSPPQPYNGSNIDPEPILKEKGAWPK
;
A
#
# COMPACT_ATOMS: atom_id res chain seq x y z
N MET A 1 18.39 -20.74 -20.86
CA MET A 1 18.74 -19.54 -21.64
C MET A 1 20.21 -19.13 -21.40
N PRO A 2 21.21 -19.86 -21.94
CA PRO A 2 22.62 -19.47 -21.79
C PRO A 2 22.98 -18.18 -22.55
N ALA A 3 22.33 -17.95 -23.70
CA ALA A 3 22.60 -16.80 -24.57
C ALA A 3 22.13 -15.45 -24.00
N THR A 4 21.15 -15.43 -23.10
CA THR A 4 20.66 -14.19 -22.47
C THR A 4 21.74 -13.57 -21.58
N TRP A 5 22.46 -14.38 -20.81
CA TRP A 5 23.55 -13.88 -19.97
C TRP A 5 24.68 -13.29 -20.82
N GLU A 6 25.04 -13.95 -21.92
CA GLU A 6 26.06 -13.45 -22.84
C GLU A 6 25.72 -12.07 -23.41
N SER A 7 24.44 -11.82 -23.72
CA SER A 7 23.98 -10.55 -24.28
C SER A 7 23.80 -9.43 -23.25
N TYR A 8 23.36 -9.74 -22.03
CA TYR A 8 22.97 -8.72 -21.05
C TYR A 8 23.80 -8.72 -19.76
N GLY A 9 24.71 -9.69 -19.57
CA GLY A 9 25.52 -9.83 -18.36
C GLY A 9 26.68 -8.83 -18.24
N ASP A 10 27.05 -8.15 -19.34
CA ASP A 10 28.10 -7.11 -19.38
C ASP A 10 29.45 -7.56 -18.76
N GLY A 11 29.78 -8.84 -18.91
CA GLY A 11 31.01 -9.43 -18.35
C GLY A 11 30.99 -9.69 -16.85
N GLY A 12 29.87 -9.43 -16.17
CA GLY A 12 29.66 -9.72 -14.75
C GLY A 12 29.44 -11.21 -14.43
N SER A 13 29.09 -11.50 -13.18
CA SER A 13 28.85 -12.85 -12.66
C SER A 13 27.36 -13.19 -12.54
N ILE A 14 26.95 -14.34 -13.09
CA ILE A 14 25.55 -14.82 -13.04
C ILE A 14 25.09 -15.20 -11.63
N THR A 15 26.02 -15.41 -10.70
CA THR A 15 25.72 -15.73 -9.31
C THR A 15 25.86 -14.52 -8.39
N ASP A 16 26.31 -13.37 -8.92
CA ASP A 16 26.35 -12.13 -8.17
C ASP A 16 24.99 -11.41 -8.26
N PRO A 17 24.36 -11.05 -7.13
CA PRO A 17 23.05 -10.42 -7.13
C PRO A 17 23.02 -9.07 -7.85
N GLU A 18 24.04 -8.23 -7.70
CA GLU A 18 24.06 -6.89 -8.30
C GLU A 18 24.16 -6.99 -9.83
N ASP A 19 25.09 -7.82 -10.31
CA ASP A 19 25.27 -8.08 -11.74
C ASP A 19 24.02 -8.71 -12.36
N SER A 20 23.39 -9.64 -11.63
CA SER A 20 22.19 -10.35 -12.09
C SER A 20 20.98 -9.43 -12.21
N ILE A 21 20.78 -8.55 -11.22
CA ILE A 21 19.70 -7.55 -11.24
C ILE A 21 19.93 -6.54 -12.37
N ALA A 22 21.17 -6.06 -12.55
CA ALA A 22 21.50 -5.13 -13.63
C ALA A 22 21.30 -5.77 -15.01
N ALA A 23 21.69 -7.04 -15.18
CA ALA A 23 21.48 -7.80 -16.42
C ALA A 23 19.99 -8.00 -16.71
N TYR A 24 19.19 -8.31 -15.68
CA TYR A 24 17.74 -8.40 -15.80
C TYR A 24 17.12 -7.08 -16.24
N GLY A 25 17.54 -5.96 -15.66
CA GLY A 25 17.06 -4.62 -16.06
C GLY A 25 17.37 -4.27 -17.52
N ARG A 26 18.57 -4.62 -18.01
CA ARG A 26 18.95 -4.46 -19.42
C ARG A 26 18.10 -5.33 -20.34
N TYR A 27 17.87 -6.58 -19.95
CA TYR A 27 17.04 -7.51 -20.71
C TYR A 27 15.59 -7.02 -20.83
N MET A 28 14.97 -6.62 -19.72
CA MET A 28 13.60 -6.10 -19.71
C MET A 28 13.46 -4.81 -20.53
N LYS A 29 14.46 -3.92 -20.49
CA LYS A 29 14.51 -2.71 -21.34
C LYS A 29 14.52 -3.06 -22.83
N ASP A 30 15.29 -4.08 -23.22
CA ASP A 30 15.37 -4.52 -24.61
C ASP A 30 14.04 -5.14 -25.08
N LEU A 31 13.45 -6.03 -24.28
CA LEU A 31 12.13 -6.60 -24.57
C LEU A 31 11.06 -5.52 -24.74
N LYS A 32 11.03 -4.54 -23.84
CA LYS A 32 10.13 -3.37 -23.93
C LYS A 32 10.30 -2.68 -25.28
N GLY A 33 11.54 -2.39 -25.69
CA GLY A 33 11.84 -1.72 -26.96
C GLY A 33 11.37 -2.52 -28.19
N GLN A 34 11.44 -3.85 -28.14
CA GLN A 34 10.97 -4.71 -29.24
C GLN A 34 9.45 -4.68 -29.42
N VAL A 35 8.69 -4.58 -28.32
CA VAL A 35 7.21 -4.59 -28.37
C VAL A 35 6.56 -3.21 -28.30
N GLU A 36 7.33 -2.16 -28.00
CA GLU A 36 6.85 -0.77 -27.90
C GLU A 36 6.03 -0.28 -29.10
N PRO A 37 6.40 -0.57 -30.37
CA PRO A 37 5.61 -0.17 -31.52
C PRO A 37 4.19 -0.77 -31.55
N MET A 38 3.95 -1.90 -30.86
CA MET A 38 2.67 -2.58 -30.80
C MET A 38 1.73 -2.03 -29.71
N ALA A 39 2.27 -1.21 -28.80
CA ALA A 39 1.52 -0.65 -27.69
C ALA A 39 0.71 0.60 -28.07
N ASP A 40 0.95 1.21 -29.24
CA ASP A 40 0.24 2.40 -29.73
C ASP A 40 0.22 3.59 -28.73
N GLY A 41 1.24 3.69 -27.87
CA GLY A 41 1.34 4.71 -26.83
C GLY A 41 0.55 4.41 -25.55
N ASP A 42 -0.12 3.25 -25.46
CA ASP A 42 -0.78 2.79 -24.24
C ASP A 42 0.23 2.15 -23.28
N ALA A 43 0.41 2.76 -22.11
CA ALA A 43 1.37 2.33 -21.11
C ALA A 43 1.00 0.99 -20.44
N GLY A 44 -0.30 0.73 -20.22
CA GLY A 44 -0.78 -0.52 -19.63
C GLY A 44 -0.58 -1.69 -20.58
N LYS A 45 -0.95 -1.49 -21.85
CA LYS A 45 -0.71 -2.44 -22.94
C LYS A 45 0.79 -2.69 -23.11
N LEU A 46 1.64 -1.67 -23.02
CA LEU A 46 3.10 -1.85 -23.08
C LEU A 46 3.64 -2.75 -21.98
N ILE A 47 3.12 -2.63 -20.75
CA ILE A 47 3.47 -3.50 -19.62
C ILE A 47 3.06 -4.95 -19.91
N GLU A 48 1.80 -5.17 -20.33
CA GLU A 48 1.29 -6.50 -20.66
C GLU A 48 2.13 -7.18 -21.76
N LEU A 49 2.44 -6.44 -22.83
CA LEU A 49 3.25 -6.95 -23.95
C LEU A 49 4.70 -7.25 -23.53
N THR A 50 5.28 -6.43 -22.66
CA THR A 50 6.66 -6.65 -22.16
C THR A 50 6.72 -7.90 -21.27
N LEU A 51 5.72 -8.11 -20.40
CA LEU A 51 5.59 -9.31 -19.57
C LEU A 51 5.35 -10.56 -20.43
N ALA A 52 4.51 -10.46 -21.46
CA ALA A 52 4.29 -11.53 -22.42
C ALA A 52 5.57 -11.86 -23.19
N ALA A 53 6.34 -10.86 -23.62
CA ALA A 53 7.62 -11.05 -24.30
C ALA A 53 8.68 -11.70 -23.40
N TYR A 54 8.65 -11.43 -22.10
CA TYR A 54 9.52 -12.09 -21.13
C TYR A 54 9.18 -13.59 -20.97
N ASN A 55 7.89 -13.93 -20.86
CA ASN A 55 7.47 -15.31 -20.66
C ASN A 55 7.46 -16.15 -21.95
N ALA A 56 6.97 -15.61 -23.06
CA ALA A 56 6.79 -16.34 -24.33
C ALA A 56 7.80 -15.97 -25.42
N GLY A 57 8.61 -14.94 -25.21
CA GLY A 57 9.50 -14.36 -26.22
C GLY A 57 8.83 -13.26 -27.06
N PRO A 58 9.57 -12.22 -27.48
CA PRO A 58 9.01 -11.10 -28.25
C PRO A 58 8.49 -11.53 -29.63
N GLY A 59 9.09 -12.54 -30.27
CA GLY A 59 8.60 -13.06 -31.55
C GLY A 59 7.22 -13.73 -31.46
N ALA A 60 6.86 -14.33 -30.32
CA ALA A 60 5.51 -14.87 -30.11
C ALA A 60 4.49 -13.75 -29.95
N VAL A 61 4.86 -12.67 -29.26
CA VAL A 61 4.03 -11.46 -29.12
C VAL A 61 3.79 -10.85 -30.50
N GLU A 62 4.85 -10.66 -31.30
CA GLU A 62 4.76 -10.13 -32.67
C GLU A 62 3.88 -11.01 -33.56
N GLN A 63 4.09 -12.33 -33.56
CA GLN A 63 3.31 -13.28 -34.36
C GLN A 63 1.81 -13.21 -34.06
N HIS A 64 1.45 -12.99 -32.79
CA HIS A 64 0.06 -12.96 -32.34
C HIS A 64 -0.54 -11.55 -32.28
N GLY A 65 0.26 -10.51 -32.51
CA GLY A 65 -0.19 -9.11 -32.43
C GLY A 65 -0.61 -8.69 -31.02
N GLY A 66 -0.13 -9.37 -29.98
CA GLY A 66 -0.61 -9.19 -28.60
C GLY A 66 -0.11 -10.29 -27.65
N VAL A 67 -0.73 -10.41 -26.48
CA VAL A 67 -0.45 -11.54 -25.56
C VAL A 67 -0.82 -12.85 -26.26
N PRO A 68 0.13 -13.79 -26.46
CA PRO A 68 -0.13 -15.02 -27.19
C PRO A 68 -1.15 -15.90 -26.45
N PRO A 69 -1.90 -16.76 -27.17
CA PRO A 69 -2.93 -17.63 -26.59
C PRO A 69 -2.33 -18.86 -25.88
N TYR A 70 -1.24 -18.66 -25.14
CA TYR A 70 -0.62 -19.66 -24.30
C TYR A 70 -1.16 -19.47 -22.88
N GLN A 71 -1.79 -20.50 -22.33
CA GLN A 71 -2.42 -20.43 -21.01
C GLN A 71 -1.41 -19.98 -19.93
N GLU A 72 -0.17 -20.45 -20.02
CA GLU A 72 0.92 -20.04 -19.13
C GLU A 72 1.17 -18.53 -19.20
N THR A 73 1.31 -17.98 -20.41
CA THR A 73 1.60 -16.55 -20.62
C THR A 73 0.43 -15.66 -20.20
N GLN A 74 -0.80 -16.05 -20.52
CA GLN A 74 -1.99 -15.33 -20.09
C GLN A 74 -2.11 -15.31 -18.56
N ASN A 75 -1.84 -16.45 -17.90
CA ASN A 75 -1.82 -16.53 -16.45
C ASN A 75 -0.67 -15.70 -15.86
N TYR A 76 0.54 -15.77 -16.44
CA TYR A 76 1.69 -15.01 -16.00
C TYR A 76 1.44 -13.51 -16.04
N VAL A 77 0.98 -12.99 -17.19
CA VAL A 77 0.64 -11.58 -17.34
C VAL A 77 -0.45 -11.20 -16.33
N LYS A 78 -1.55 -11.96 -16.27
CA LYS A 78 -2.65 -11.68 -15.33
C LYS A 78 -2.21 -11.65 -13.88
N THR A 79 -1.39 -12.61 -13.44
CA THR A 79 -0.93 -12.70 -12.05
C THR A 79 -0.05 -11.51 -11.69
N ILE A 80 0.89 -11.14 -12.57
CA ILE A 80 1.82 -10.04 -12.31
C ILE A 80 1.12 -8.68 -12.42
N THR A 81 0.21 -8.49 -13.38
CA THR A 81 -0.53 -7.22 -13.49
C THR A 81 -1.59 -7.06 -12.42
N ALA A 82 -2.25 -8.14 -11.98
CA ALA A 82 -3.16 -8.08 -10.84
C ALA A 82 -2.42 -7.70 -9.55
N GLY A 83 -1.21 -8.23 -9.31
CA GLY A 83 -0.40 -7.80 -8.16
C GLY A 83 0.21 -6.40 -8.33
N GLY A 84 0.68 -6.06 -9.53
CA GLY A 84 1.38 -4.79 -9.79
C GLY A 84 0.48 -3.55 -9.81
N GLN A 85 -0.79 -3.68 -10.19
CA GLN A 85 -1.77 -2.58 -10.14
C GLN A 85 -2.30 -2.33 -8.71
N GLU A 86 -2.19 -3.33 -7.83
CA GLU A 86 -2.49 -3.19 -6.40
C GLU A 86 -1.28 -2.64 -5.61
N GLU A 87 -0.03 -2.87 -6.06
CA GLU A 87 1.16 -2.65 -5.22
C GLU A 87 2.04 -1.42 -5.60
N TYR A 88 2.15 -1.00 -6.88
CA TYR A 88 3.10 0.08 -7.26
C TYR A 88 2.56 1.04 -8.33
N SER A 89 1.60 1.88 -7.97
CA SER A 89 0.99 2.91 -8.84
C SER A 89 2.01 3.98 -9.27
N THR A 90 2.82 3.67 -10.29
CA THR A 90 3.90 4.51 -10.82
C THR A 90 3.45 5.83 -11.47
N ASP A 91 2.16 6.13 -11.50
CA ASP A 91 1.62 7.45 -11.88
C ASP A 91 0.88 8.16 -10.74
N CYS A 92 1.07 7.72 -9.48
CA CYS A 92 0.51 8.40 -8.33
C CYS A 92 1.25 9.72 -8.09
N LYS A 93 0.89 10.76 -8.85
CA LYS A 93 0.89 12.10 -8.26
C LYS A 93 -0.10 12.02 -7.11
N ALA A 94 0.41 12.12 -5.87
CA ALA A 94 -0.40 12.37 -4.70
C ALA A 94 -1.43 13.44 -5.11
N ASN A 95 -2.71 13.09 -5.07
CA ASN A 95 -3.75 14.06 -5.38
C ASN A 95 -3.54 15.20 -4.40
N ALA A 96 -3.26 16.40 -4.92
CA ALA A 96 -3.20 17.66 -4.17
C ALA A 96 -4.57 18.05 -3.55
N ALA A 97 -5.46 17.07 -3.40
CA ALA A 97 -6.78 17.14 -2.82
C ALA A 97 -6.88 16.33 -1.52
N THR A 98 -5.76 15.87 -0.95
CA THR A 98 -5.77 15.53 0.47
C THR A 98 -6.05 16.82 1.23
N LYS A 99 -7.16 16.86 1.96
CA LYS A 99 -7.41 17.95 2.90
C LYS A 99 -6.36 17.79 3.99
N ALA A 100 -5.17 18.34 3.75
CA ALA A 100 -4.17 18.56 4.76
C ALA A 100 -4.88 19.30 5.89
N TRP A 101 -4.81 18.75 7.09
CA TRP A 101 -5.24 19.49 8.27
C TRP A 101 -4.38 20.75 8.37
N ASP A 102 -5.03 21.90 8.34
CA ASP A 102 -4.42 23.23 8.40
C ASP A 102 -4.69 23.94 9.73
N GLY A 103 -5.30 23.22 10.68
CA GLY A 103 -5.53 23.68 12.05
C GLY A 103 -4.37 23.36 12.98
N ASP A 104 -4.56 23.67 14.27
CA ASP A 104 -3.61 23.31 15.31
C ASP A 104 -3.54 21.79 15.49
N LEU A 105 -2.34 21.22 15.58
CA LEU A 105 -2.12 19.81 15.90
C LEU A 105 -1.99 19.54 17.41
N GLY A 106 -2.02 20.60 18.22
CA GLY A 106 -1.76 20.55 19.65
C GLY A 106 -0.29 20.27 19.95
N ASP A 107 0.09 20.49 21.20
CA ASP A 107 1.44 20.27 21.68
C ASP A 107 1.78 18.77 21.76
N GLY A 108 3.09 18.46 21.90
CA GLY A 108 3.59 17.10 22.16
C GLY A 108 3.79 16.24 20.92
N GLU A 109 4.54 15.14 21.11
CA GLU A 109 4.84 14.14 20.08
C GLU A 109 3.86 12.97 20.13
N TRP A 110 3.64 12.33 19.00
CA TRP A 110 2.96 11.04 18.92
C TRP A 110 3.97 9.91 18.78
N THR A 111 3.54 8.68 19.02
CA THR A 111 4.34 7.47 18.78
C THR A 111 3.90 6.81 17.48
N ASN A 112 4.86 6.25 16.75
CA ASN A 112 4.57 5.42 15.59
C ASN A 112 3.67 4.24 16.02
N PRO A 113 2.45 4.11 15.48
CA PRO A 113 1.51 3.08 15.88
C PRO A 113 1.96 1.66 15.49
N LEU A 114 2.97 1.52 14.63
CA LEU A 114 3.60 0.24 14.31
C LEU A 114 5.13 0.37 14.22
N PRO A 115 5.85 0.36 15.35
CA PRO A 115 7.30 0.47 15.38
C PRO A 115 8.00 -0.62 14.56
N GLY A 116 8.99 -0.23 13.76
CA GLY A 116 9.70 -1.15 12.85
C GLY A 116 8.95 -1.45 11.54
N GLY A 117 7.72 -0.95 11.41
CA GLY A 117 6.94 -1.06 10.19
C GLY A 117 7.41 -0.08 9.10
N GLN A 118 7.23 -0.48 7.85
CA GLN A 118 7.49 0.33 6.67
C GLN A 118 6.18 0.82 6.08
N PHE A 119 6.18 2.05 5.58
CA PHE A 119 5.06 2.57 4.78
C PHE A 119 4.89 1.73 3.51
N THR A 120 3.68 1.24 3.28
CA THR A 120 3.34 0.43 2.09
C THR A 120 2.34 1.13 1.18
N SER A 121 1.41 1.92 1.71
CA SER A 121 0.31 2.49 0.92
C SER A 121 -0.19 3.83 1.45
N GLY A 122 -0.37 4.80 0.55
CA GLY A 122 -0.76 6.17 0.89
C GLY A 122 -2.27 6.44 0.86
N TYR A 123 -2.67 7.53 1.51
CA TYR A 123 -4.04 8.06 1.46
C TYR A 123 -4.37 8.58 0.06
N GLY A 124 -5.60 8.35 -0.40
CA GLY A 124 -6.18 9.04 -1.55
C GLY A 124 -6.84 8.14 -2.59
N HIS A 125 -7.29 8.78 -3.67
CA HIS A 125 -8.00 8.13 -4.76
C HIS A 125 -7.09 7.27 -5.64
N ARG A 126 -7.60 6.09 -6.02
CA ARG A 126 -7.00 5.12 -6.93
C ARG A 126 -7.97 4.84 -8.05
N ASP A 127 -7.53 4.99 -9.29
CA ASP A 127 -8.39 4.69 -10.43
C ASP A 127 -8.42 3.18 -10.71
N ILE A 128 -9.20 2.47 -9.88
CA ILE A 128 -9.38 1.01 -9.96
C ILE A 128 -10.63 0.73 -10.79
N SER A 129 -10.45 0.05 -11.92
CA SER A 129 -11.57 -0.33 -12.79
C SER A 129 -12.45 -1.41 -12.13
N GLY A 130 -13.77 -1.27 -12.22
CA GLY A 130 -14.72 -2.29 -11.77
C GLY A 130 -15.15 -2.24 -10.30
N VAL A 131 -14.68 -1.26 -9.52
CA VAL A 131 -15.12 -1.06 -8.13
C VAL A 131 -15.98 0.21 -7.97
N PRO A 132 -16.90 0.25 -6.97
CA PRO A 132 -17.65 1.46 -6.65
C PRO A 132 -16.74 2.64 -6.29
N GLU A 133 -17.22 3.87 -6.50
CA GLU A 133 -16.44 5.09 -6.30
C GLU A 133 -15.89 5.25 -4.88
N TRP A 134 -16.63 4.82 -3.85
CA TRP A 134 -16.14 4.86 -2.47
C TRP A 134 -14.92 3.93 -2.28
N ALA A 135 -14.92 2.75 -2.91
CA ALA A 135 -13.86 1.74 -2.81
C ALA A 135 -12.59 2.14 -3.57
N LYS A 136 -12.67 3.15 -4.43
CA LYS A 136 -11.51 3.76 -5.08
C LYS A 136 -10.71 4.66 -4.14
N ASN A 137 -11.27 5.04 -3.00
CA ASN A 137 -10.59 5.94 -2.07
C ASN A 137 -9.97 5.13 -0.94
N HIS A 138 -8.65 5.21 -0.83
CA HIS A 138 -7.93 4.72 0.35
C HIS A 138 -7.96 5.82 1.42
N VAL A 139 -8.61 5.54 2.55
CA VAL A 139 -9.00 6.55 3.55
C VAL A 139 -8.10 6.57 4.79
N GLY A 140 -6.90 6.02 4.65
CA GLY A 140 -5.83 5.99 5.64
C GLY A 140 -4.46 5.76 5.00
N VAL A 141 -3.49 5.38 5.81
CA VAL A 141 -2.17 4.90 5.37
C VAL A 141 -1.95 3.47 5.85
N ASP A 142 -1.22 2.69 5.07
CA ASP A 142 -0.85 1.32 5.45
C ASP A 142 0.63 1.28 5.85
N ILE A 143 0.89 0.61 6.97
CA ILE A 143 2.23 0.37 7.52
C ILE A 143 2.36 -1.13 7.77
N SER A 144 3.47 -1.74 7.38
CA SER A 144 3.69 -3.18 7.56
C SER A 144 5.04 -3.51 8.19
N THR A 145 5.07 -4.39 9.20
CA THR A 145 6.31 -5.04 9.66
C THR A 145 6.61 -6.34 8.90
N GLY A 146 5.75 -6.72 7.95
CA GLY A 146 5.74 -8.03 7.31
C GLY A 146 5.06 -9.12 8.15
N GLY A 147 4.36 -8.76 9.24
CA GLY A 147 3.65 -9.69 10.11
C GLY A 147 3.91 -9.49 11.61
N ALA A 148 2.83 -9.59 12.40
CA ALA A 148 2.83 -9.73 13.86
C ALA A 148 3.56 -8.62 14.65
N GLY A 149 3.62 -7.40 14.11
CA GLY A 149 4.12 -6.25 14.86
C GLY A 149 3.15 -5.82 15.98
N ASP A 150 3.71 -5.35 17.09
CA ASP A 150 2.92 -4.75 18.18
C ASP A 150 2.32 -3.42 17.71
N VAL A 151 0.99 -3.31 17.78
CA VAL A 151 0.26 -2.08 17.48
C VAL A 151 0.21 -1.23 18.75
N LEU A 152 0.72 0.00 18.66
CA LEU A 152 0.80 0.92 19.78
C LEU A 152 -0.26 2.02 19.70
N ALA A 153 -0.72 2.47 20.86
CA ALA A 153 -1.50 3.70 20.99
C ALA A 153 -0.64 4.91 20.55
N PRO A 154 -1.02 5.65 19.48
CA PRO A 154 -0.21 6.76 18.98
C PRO A 154 -0.20 7.99 19.91
N ALA A 155 -1.21 8.12 20.75
CA ALA A 155 -1.37 9.17 21.74
C ALA A 155 -2.10 8.62 22.99
N ASP A 156 -2.28 9.44 24.02
CA ASP A 156 -3.20 9.15 25.11
C ASP A 156 -4.63 9.20 24.54
N MET A 157 -5.39 8.12 24.70
CA MET A 157 -6.72 7.97 24.08
C MET A 157 -7.73 7.31 25.00
N GLU A 158 -9.00 7.62 24.78
CA GLU A 158 -10.14 6.80 25.20
C GLU A 158 -10.55 5.91 24.01
N ILE A 159 -10.69 4.61 24.23
CA ILE A 159 -11.19 3.68 23.21
C ILE A 159 -12.71 3.84 23.10
N VAL A 160 -13.20 4.21 21.92
CA VAL A 160 -14.62 4.52 21.69
C VAL A 160 -15.39 3.40 21.00
N GLU A 161 -14.71 2.47 20.34
CA GLU A 161 -15.32 1.28 19.71
C GLU A 161 -14.23 0.28 19.31
N PHE A 162 -14.53 -1.02 19.39
CA PHE A 162 -13.85 -2.05 18.60
C PHE A 162 -14.78 -2.55 17.50
N TYR A 163 -14.44 -2.29 16.24
CA TYR A 163 -15.25 -2.67 15.08
C TYR A 163 -14.81 -4.04 14.55
N GLU A 164 -15.53 -5.09 14.96
CA GLU A 164 -15.19 -6.49 14.64
C GLU A 164 -15.04 -6.83 13.15
N PRO A 165 -15.90 -6.35 12.21
CA PRO A 165 -15.84 -6.78 10.82
C PRO A 165 -14.50 -6.51 10.13
N ASP A 166 -13.80 -5.48 10.57
CA ASP A 166 -12.49 -5.09 10.04
C ASP A 166 -11.37 -5.12 11.10
N ALA A 167 -11.70 -5.68 12.28
CA ALA A 167 -10.89 -5.66 13.48
C ALA A 167 -10.22 -4.30 13.71
N CYS A 168 -11.01 -3.25 13.89
CA CYS A 168 -10.50 -1.89 14.11
C CYS A 168 -10.66 -1.44 15.55
N ILE A 169 -9.58 -1.00 16.17
CA ILE A 169 -9.62 -0.19 17.39
C ILE A 169 -9.88 1.26 16.98
N LYS A 170 -10.93 1.87 17.52
CA LYS A 170 -11.24 3.28 17.34
C LYS A 170 -10.99 4.02 18.65
N GLY A 171 -10.13 5.03 18.61
CA GLY A 171 -9.73 5.80 19.78
C GLY A 171 -9.92 7.30 19.58
N LYS A 172 -10.28 8.02 20.64
CA LYS A 172 -10.30 9.47 20.70
C LYS A 172 -9.13 9.97 21.53
N GLN A 173 -8.29 10.83 20.96
CA GLN A 173 -7.21 11.50 21.69
C GLN A 173 -7.77 12.31 22.87
N LYS A 174 -7.12 12.20 24.04
CA LYS A 174 -7.55 12.89 25.26
C LYS A 174 -7.19 14.38 25.21
N ASP A 175 -5.96 14.68 24.83
CA ASP A 175 -5.47 16.05 24.70
C ASP A 175 -6.06 16.76 23.47
N GLU A 176 -6.20 18.08 23.60
CA GLU A 176 -6.59 18.94 22.48
C GLU A 176 -5.59 18.77 21.30
N PRO A 177 -6.10 18.77 20.05
CA PRO A 177 -7.47 19.08 19.67
C PRO A 177 -8.42 17.85 19.67
N GLN A 178 -8.01 16.70 20.21
CA GLN A 178 -8.84 15.48 20.28
C GLN A 178 -9.15 14.82 18.92
N PHE A 179 -8.12 14.57 18.10
CA PHE A 179 -8.27 13.74 16.90
C PHE A 179 -8.79 12.34 17.24
N TYR A 180 -9.43 11.68 16.28
CA TYR A 180 -9.70 10.25 16.38
C TYR A 180 -8.77 9.44 15.50
N PHE A 181 -8.51 8.21 15.92
CA PHE A 181 -7.72 7.22 15.20
C PHE A 181 -8.55 5.97 14.98
N ASN A 182 -8.51 5.41 13.77
CA ASN A 182 -8.85 4.00 13.56
C ASN A 182 -7.57 3.24 13.22
N LEU A 183 -7.34 2.14 13.93
CA LEU A 183 -6.22 1.23 13.76
C LEU A 183 -6.82 -0.13 13.42
N CYS A 184 -6.66 -0.59 12.18
CA CYS A 184 -7.48 -1.65 11.59
C CYS A 184 -6.68 -2.88 11.14
N HIS A 185 -7.42 -3.94 10.81
CA HIS A 185 -6.94 -5.24 10.36
C HIS A 185 -6.16 -6.03 11.41
N LEU A 186 -6.41 -5.77 12.70
CA LEU A 186 -5.68 -6.43 13.77
C LEU A 186 -5.86 -7.95 13.75
N ALA A 187 -4.77 -8.68 14.03
CA ALA A 187 -4.81 -10.11 14.31
C ALA A 187 -5.31 -10.37 15.75
N GLU A 188 -4.92 -9.51 16.69
CA GLU A 188 -5.31 -9.57 18.09
C GLU A 188 -5.65 -8.18 18.60
N ASN A 189 -6.69 -8.08 19.44
CA ASN A 189 -7.12 -6.87 20.11
C ASN A 189 -6.92 -7.03 21.62
N TYR A 190 -6.34 -6.02 22.28
CA TYR A 190 -6.02 -6.04 23.72
C TYR A 190 -6.81 -5.02 24.55
N VAL A 191 -7.73 -4.28 23.93
CA VAL A 191 -8.48 -3.20 24.58
C VAL A 191 -9.97 -3.32 24.29
N ASP A 192 -10.80 -2.81 25.21
CA ASP A 192 -12.25 -2.77 25.08
C ASP A 192 -12.77 -1.32 25.01
N GLU A 193 -14.01 -1.15 24.56
CA GLU A 193 -14.68 0.16 24.58
C GLU A 193 -14.73 0.73 26.01
N GLY A 194 -14.33 2.00 26.14
CA GLY A 194 -14.23 2.71 27.42
C GLY A 194 -12.86 2.62 28.09
N ASP A 195 -11.93 1.81 27.57
CA ASP A 195 -10.56 1.78 28.10
C ASP A 195 -9.84 3.11 27.85
N GLU A 196 -9.05 3.54 28.84
CA GLU A 196 -8.12 4.64 28.68
C GLU A 196 -6.70 4.09 28.48
N VAL A 197 -6.07 4.44 27.36
CA VAL A 197 -4.72 4.00 27.00
C VAL A 197 -3.76 5.17 26.96
N THR A 198 -2.51 4.92 27.33
CA THR A 198 -1.42 5.90 27.28
C THR A 198 -0.66 5.75 25.96
N ARG A 199 -0.12 6.85 25.44
CA ARG A 199 0.78 6.84 24.29
C ARG A 199 1.88 5.79 24.46
N GLY A 200 1.95 4.86 23.50
CA GLY A 200 2.95 3.79 23.46
C GLY A 200 2.52 2.49 24.13
N ASP A 201 1.33 2.42 24.74
CA ASP A 201 0.76 1.16 25.21
C ASP A 201 0.52 0.22 24.02
N VAL A 202 0.80 -1.07 24.20
CA VAL A 202 0.47 -2.11 23.22
C VAL A 202 -1.02 -2.39 23.31
N ILE A 203 -1.74 -2.14 22.23
CA ILE A 203 -3.21 -2.24 22.16
C ILE A 203 -3.68 -3.37 21.25
N GLY A 204 -2.77 -4.01 20.52
CA GLY A 204 -3.05 -5.21 19.75
C GLY A 204 -1.88 -5.64 18.89
N VAL A 205 -2.16 -6.52 17.91
CA VAL A 205 -1.16 -7.08 17.00
C VAL A 205 -1.58 -6.88 15.56
N GLU A 206 -0.64 -6.46 14.72
CA GLU A 206 -0.80 -6.28 13.28
C GLU A 206 -1.28 -7.58 12.61
N GLY A 207 -2.26 -7.46 11.71
CA GLY A 207 -2.85 -8.61 11.03
C GLY A 207 -3.30 -8.31 9.61
N ASN A 208 -4.25 -9.11 9.14
CA ASN A 208 -4.92 -8.92 7.86
C ASN A 208 -6.42 -9.24 7.96
N THR A 209 -6.99 -9.07 9.15
CA THR A 209 -8.42 -9.35 9.41
C THR A 209 -9.30 -8.37 8.66
N GLY A 210 -10.46 -8.81 8.19
CA GLY A 210 -11.43 -7.95 7.48
C GLY A 210 -11.11 -7.67 6.01
N GLN A 211 -9.92 -8.06 5.57
CA GLN A 211 -9.46 -7.84 4.21
C GLN A 211 -9.80 -8.96 3.23
N ILE A 212 -9.65 -8.66 1.93
CA ILE A 212 -9.77 -9.66 0.86
C ILE A 212 -8.67 -10.71 1.05
N SER A 213 -9.06 -12.00 0.95
CA SER A 213 -8.14 -13.13 1.05
C SER A 213 -6.92 -12.96 0.15
N GLY A 214 -5.72 -12.98 0.74
CA GLY A 214 -4.44 -12.90 0.03
C GLY A 214 -3.71 -11.56 0.17
N MET A 215 -4.31 -10.56 0.81
CA MET A 215 -3.60 -9.33 1.16
C MET A 215 -2.53 -9.57 2.23
N ALA A 216 -1.39 -8.89 2.08
CA ALA A 216 -0.29 -8.94 3.02
C ALA A 216 -0.69 -8.31 4.35
N THR A 217 -0.13 -8.82 5.45
CA THR A 217 -0.33 -8.27 6.80
C THR A 217 0.15 -6.82 6.88
N HIS A 218 -0.71 -5.94 7.38
CA HIS A 218 -0.42 -4.53 7.62
C HIS A 218 -1.37 -3.94 8.66
N LEU A 219 -0.97 -2.81 9.23
CA LEU A 219 -1.82 -1.93 9.99
C LEU A 219 -2.35 -0.83 9.07
N HIS A 220 -3.68 -0.73 8.95
CA HIS A 220 -4.33 0.42 8.33
C HIS A 220 -4.61 1.49 9.38
N VAL A 221 -4.10 2.70 9.16
CA VAL A 221 -4.17 3.84 10.09
C VAL A 221 -4.99 4.95 9.46
N GLU A 222 -6.13 5.28 10.08
CA GLU A 222 -6.96 6.42 9.71
C GLU A 222 -6.90 7.50 10.79
N ILE A 223 -6.97 8.78 10.39
CA ILE A 223 -7.09 9.92 11.30
C ILE A 223 -8.34 10.72 10.92
N PHE A 224 -9.09 11.13 11.93
CA PHE A 224 -10.29 11.94 11.79
C PHE A 224 -10.21 13.22 12.60
N LYS A 225 -10.86 14.26 12.09
CA LYS A 225 -10.89 15.59 12.72
C LYS A 225 -11.54 15.56 14.11
N PRO A 226 -11.18 16.52 14.98
CA PRO A 226 -11.80 16.73 16.29
C PRO A 226 -13.35 16.76 16.31
N ASP A 227 -13.95 17.36 15.29
CA ASP A 227 -15.39 17.55 15.16
C ASP A 227 -16.13 16.35 14.54
N SER A 228 -15.41 15.24 14.33
CA SER A 228 -15.98 14.02 13.77
C SER A 228 -17.02 13.38 14.72
N PRO A 229 -18.07 12.73 14.19
CA PRO A 229 -18.96 11.90 14.98
C PRO A 229 -18.19 10.80 15.72
N SER A 230 -18.66 10.41 16.90
CA SER A 230 -18.15 9.27 17.66
C SER A 230 -19.17 8.12 17.67
N PRO A 231 -18.78 6.88 17.32
CA PRO A 231 -17.45 6.50 16.83
C PRO A 231 -17.20 7.04 15.41
N PRO A 232 -15.94 7.35 15.06
CA PRO A 232 -15.60 7.85 13.73
C PRO A 232 -15.89 6.78 12.67
N GLN A 233 -16.32 7.24 11.50
CA GLN A 233 -16.68 6.39 10.37
C GLN A 233 -15.93 6.84 9.11
N PRO A 234 -15.28 5.94 8.37
CA PRO A 234 -14.63 6.27 7.12
C PRO A 234 -15.66 6.68 6.05
N TYR A 235 -15.19 7.27 4.95
CA TYR A 235 -15.98 7.65 3.77
C TYR A 235 -17.11 8.67 3.99
N ASN A 236 -17.17 9.31 5.16
CA ASN A 236 -18.13 10.38 5.45
C ASN A 236 -17.55 11.80 5.21
N GLY A 237 -16.28 11.89 4.82
CA GLY A 237 -15.57 13.16 4.54
C GLY A 237 -14.93 13.82 5.76
N SER A 238 -14.99 13.19 6.94
CA SER A 238 -14.34 13.65 8.17
C SER A 238 -12.93 13.08 8.37
N ASN A 239 -12.59 12.00 7.65
CA ASN A 239 -11.23 11.47 7.61
C ASN A 239 -10.29 12.43 6.85
N ILE A 240 -9.03 12.47 7.28
CA ILE A 240 -7.97 13.33 6.76
C ILE A 240 -6.72 12.51 6.51
N ASP A 241 -5.83 13.02 5.66
CA ASP A 241 -4.58 12.34 5.30
C ASP A 241 -3.66 12.22 6.52
N PRO A 242 -3.38 10.99 7.02
CA PRO A 242 -2.54 10.78 8.19
C PRO A 242 -1.08 11.15 7.96
N GLU A 243 -0.55 11.04 6.74
CA GLU A 243 0.88 11.14 6.47
C GLU A 243 1.54 12.45 6.95
N PRO A 244 1.06 13.64 6.56
CA PRO A 244 1.66 14.88 7.01
C PRO A 244 1.58 15.05 8.53
N ILE A 245 0.48 14.61 9.15
CA ILE A 245 0.23 14.74 10.59
C ILE A 245 1.18 13.83 11.38
N LEU A 246 1.27 12.56 11.00
CA LEU A 246 2.18 11.60 11.63
C LEU A 246 3.64 12.03 11.48
N LYS A 247 4.03 12.59 10.33
CA LYS A 247 5.38 13.16 10.13
C LYS A 247 5.66 14.34 11.05
N GLU A 248 4.73 15.28 11.14
CA GLU A 248 4.88 16.46 11.99
C GLU A 248 4.91 16.11 13.49
N LYS A 249 4.10 15.13 13.91
CA LYS A 249 4.07 14.64 15.30
C LYS A 249 5.17 13.62 15.62
N GLY A 250 6.11 13.35 14.71
CA GLY A 250 7.25 12.45 14.93
C GLY A 250 6.89 10.95 14.97
N ALA A 251 5.68 10.58 14.54
CA ALA A 251 5.13 9.23 14.57
C ALA A 251 5.22 8.49 13.22
N TRP A 252 5.81 9.08 12.19
CA TRP A 252 5.94 8.41 10.89
C TRP A 252 6.90 7.20 10.95
N PRO A 253 6.57 6.06 10.28
CA PRO A 253 7.52 4.95 10.12
C PRO A 253 8.83 5.40 9.49
N LYS A 254 9.94 4.92 10.03
CA LYS A 254 11.32 5.29 9.62
C LYS A 254 11.94 4.23 8.73
#